data_AF-A0A074ZSM0-F1
#
_entry.id   AF-A0A074ZSM0-F1
#
_cell.length_a   1.000
_cell.length_b   1.000
_cell.length_c   1.000
_cell.angle_alpha   90.00
_cell.angle_beta   90.00
_cell.angle_gamma   90.00
#
_symmetry.space_group_name_H-M   'P 1'
#
loop_
_entity.id
_entity.type
_entity.pdbx_description
1 polymer ?
#
loop_
_entity_poly.entity_id
_entity_poly.type
_entity_poly.pdbx_seq_one_letter_code
_entity_poly.pdbx_strand_id
1 'polypeptide(L)'
;MVMESDNREVTIISIFSEVTLAWRIKLEQRRQEAELLAELEESIPSRLITTLTTFSDAQLYADRRTRITAALHSAGLLDSDYARTLLSGVQPTVPPRKDSQTCEQLKQMLNPQSEDI
;
A
#
# COMPACT_ATOMS: atom_id res chain seq x y z
N MET A 1 15.06 64.67 -43.51
CA MET A 1 14.90 63.94 -42.23
C MET A 1 14.13 62.65 -42.52
N VAL A 2 14.79 61.65 -43.10
CA VAL A 2 14.20 60.34 -43.41
C VAL A 2 15.30 59.30 -43.20
N MET A 3 15.45 58.80 -41.98
CA MET A 3 16.20 57.59 -41.63
C MET A 3 15.67 57.05 -40.31
N GLU A 4 14.37 56.75 -40.23
CA GLU A 4 13.77 56.15 -39.02
C GLU A 4 12.65 55.15 -39.33
N SER A 5 12.71 54.53 -40.52
CA SER A 5 11.76 53.48 -40.93
C SER A 5 12.45 52.11 -41.04
N ASP A 6 13.73 52.07 -41.38
CA ASP A 6 14.49 50.83 -41.61
C ASP A 6 14.77 50.06 -40.29
N ASN A 7 15.02 50.78 -39.20
CA ASN A 7 15.43 50.16 -37.93
C ASN A 7 14.28 49.44 -37.20
N ARG A 8 13.02 49.76 -37.50
CA ARG A 8 11.84 49.15 -36.86
C ARG A 8 11.51 47.79 -37.47
N GLU A 9 11.66 47.64 -38.79
CA GLU A 9 11.41 46.37 -39.49
C GLU A 9 12.46 45.32 -39.13
N VAL A 10 13.74 45.71 -39.06
CA VAL A 10 14.84 44.82 -38.63
C VAL A 10 14.64 44.34 -37.19
N THR A 11 14.16 45.22 -36.30
CA THR A 11 13.88 44.88 -34.89
C THR A 11 12.71 43.89 -34.76
N ILE A 12 11.63 44.08 -35.53
CA ILE A 12 10.46 43.19 -35.51
C ILE A 12 10.82 41.79 -36.02
N ILE A 13 11.62 41.69 -37.08
CA ILE A 13 12.07 40.41 -37.64
C ILE A 13 12.99 39.67 -36.65
N SER A 14 13.89 40.36 -35.95
CA SER A 14 14.74 39.77 -34.92
C SER A 14 13.92 39.21 -33.75
N ILE A 15 12.96 39.99 -33.23
CA ILE A 15 12.08 39.54 -32.13
C ILE A 15 11.24 38.33 -32.55
N PHE A 16 10.71 38.33 -33.77
CA PHE A 16 9.92 37.21 -34.27
C PHE A 16 10.78 35.94 -34.49
N SER A 17 12.03 36.12 -34.91
CA SER A 17 13.03 35.04 -35.00
C SER A 17 13.35 34.46 -33.61
N GLU A 18 13.59 35.30 -32.60
CA GLU A 18 13.89 34.87 -31.24
C GLU A 18 12.72 34.15 -30.59
N VAL A 19 11.50 34.67 -30.74
CA VAL A 19 10.27 34.04 -30.21
C VAL A 19 10.04 32.68 -30.87
N THR A 20 10.19 32.57 -32.18
CA THR A 20 10.01 31.30 -32.91
C THR A 20 11.09 30.27 -32.57
N LEU A 21 12.33 30.70 -32.30
CA LEU A 21 13.39 29.84 -31.78
C LEU A 21 13.08 29.34 -30.36
N ALA A 22 12.58 30.22 -29.48
CA ALA A 22 12.20 29.84 -28.11
C ALA A 22 11.09 28.77 -28.08
N TRP A 23 10.09 28.88 -28.95
CA TRP A 23 9.03 27.87 -29.09
C TRP A 23 9.56 26.53 -29.59
N ARG A 24 10.51 26.54 -30.53
CA ARG A 24 11.13 25.32 -31.06
C ARG A 24 11.94 24.60 -29.98
N ILE A 25 12.71 25.33 -29.19
CA ILE A 25 13.48 24.80 -28.06
C ILE A 25 12.53 24.19 -27.03
N LYS A 26 11.45 24.91 -26.67
CA LYS A 26 10.48 24.45 -25.69
C LYS A 26 9.74 23.18 -26.14
N LEU A 27 9.43 23.06 -27.42
CA LEU A 27 8.79 21.86 -27.98
C LEU A 27 9.73 20.66 -27.94
N GLU A 28 11.00 20.87 -28.31
CA GLU A 28 12.03 19.82 -28.28
C GLU A 28 12.33 19.36 -26.86
N GLN A 29 12.39 20.29 -25.91
CA GLN A 29 12.55 19.98 -24.50
C GLN A 29 11.39 19.13 -23.96
N ARG A 30 10.15 19.50 -24.31
CA ARG A 30 8.95 18.72 -23.95
C ARG A 30 8.95 17.31 -24.55
N ARG A 31 9.51 17.15 -25.76
CA ARG A 31 9.67 15.86 -26.43
C ARG A 31 10.68 14.98 -25.68
N GLN A 32 11.83 15.55 -25.31
CA GLN A 32 12.87 14.86 -24.53
C GLN A 32 12.39 14.49 -23.12
N GLU A 33 11.65 15.40 -22.45
CA GLU A 33 11.03 15.11 -21.15
C GLU A 33 10.02 13.96 -21.25
N ALA A 34 9.21 13.92 -22.31
CA ALA A 34 8.25 12.84 -22.52
C ALA A 34 8.92 11.48 -22.81
N GLU A 35 10.03 11.49 -23.56
CA GLU A 35 10.83 10.29 -23.84
C GLU A 35 11.49 9.74 -22.57
N LEU A 36 12.08 10.60 -21.74
CA LEU A 36 12.64 10.21 -20.44
C LEU A 36 11.58 9.65 -19.48
N LEU A 37 10.37 10.22 -19.48
CA LEU A 37 9.27 9.71 -18.68
C LEU A 37 8.80 8.33 -19.18
N ALA A 38 8.74 8.12 -20.49
CA ALA A 38 8.40 6.82 -21.07
C ALA A 38 9.47 5.76 -20.77
N GLU A 39 10.75 6.11 -20.87
CA GLU A 39 11.86 5.23 -20.49
C GLU A 39 11.83 4.87 -18.99
N LEU A 40 11.48 5.84 -18.13
CA LEU A 40 11.33 5.59 -16.69
C LEU A 40 10.13 4.67 -16.42
N GLU A 41 9.01 4.86 -17.11
CA GLU A 41 7.82 4.02 -17.00
C GLU A 41 8.09 2.59 -17.49
N GLU A 42 8.81 2.42 -18.59
CA GLU A 42 9.23 1.10 -19.10
C GLU A 42 10.27 0.43 -18.19
N SER A 43 11.12 1.21 -17.54
CA SER A 43 12.11 0.73 -16.57
C SER A 43 11.50 0.30 -15.23
N ILE A 44 10.28 0.70 -14.90
CA ILE A 44 9.57 0.22 -13.70
C ILE A 44 8.92 -1.12 -14.07
N PRO A 45 9.39 -2.25 -13.52
CA PRO A 45 8.81 -3.54 -13.85
C PRO A 45 7.35 -3.55 -13.40
N SER A 46 6.43 -3.62 -14.35
CA SER A 46 4.97 -3.75 -14.12
C SER A 46 4.60 -4.89 -13.15
N ARG A 47 5.50 -5.86 -12.97
CA ARG A 47 5.36 -6.98 -12.03
C ARG A 47 5.48 -6.59 -10.55
N LEU A 48 6.07 -5.45 -10.21
CA LEU A 48 6.18 -4.96 -8.82
C LEU A 48 4.96 -4.16 -8.37
N ILE A 49 3.97 -3.94 -9.24
CA ILE A 49 2.69 -3.27 -8.90
C ILE A 49 1.69 -4.29 -8.36
N THR A 50 2.15 -5.29 -7.61
CA THR A 50 1.27 -6.09 -6.76
C THR A 50 1.31 -5.49 -5.37
N THR A 51 0.25 -4.76 -5.01
CA THR A 51 0.06 -4.33 -3.65
C THR A 51 -0.07 -5.57 -2.78
N LEU A 52 0.88 -5.76 -1.85
CA LEU A 52 0.78 -6.82 -0.87
C LEU A 52 -0.48 -6.58 -0.03
N THR A 53 -1.49 -7.43 -0.21
CA THR A 53 -2.69 -7.41 0.61
C THR A 53 -2.35 -8.07 1.94
N THR A 54 -1.88 -7.28 2.90
CA THR A 54 -1.68 -7.71 4.28
C THR A 54 -2.84 -7.27 5.15
N PHE A 55 -3.02 -7.93 6.29
CA PHE A 55 -3.92 -7.44 7.32
C PHE A 55 -3.41 -6.10 7.88
N SER A 56 -4.33 -5.19 8.17
CA SER A 56 -4.01 -3.98 8.93
C SER A 56 -3.84 -4.29 10.41
N ASP A 57 -3.17 -3.42 11.17
CA ASP A 57 -3.04 -3.60 12.62
C ASP A 57 -4.41 -3.72 13.30
N ALA A 58 -5.40 -2.94 12.88
CA ALA A 58 -6.76 -3.04 13.40
C ALA A 58 -7.38 -4.43 13.16
N GLN A 59 -7.08 -5.05 12.01
CA GLN A 59 -7.53 -6.41 11.69
C GLN A 59 -6.77 -7.48 12.47
N LEU A 60 -5.46 -7.30 12.68
CA LEU A 60 -4.65 -8.20 13.51
C LEU A 60 -5.09 -8.17 14.98
N TYR A 61 -5.41 -6.98 15.48
CA TYR A 61 -5.92 -6.77 16.83
C TYR A 61 -7.44 -7.00 16.97
N ALA A 62 -8.13 -7.45 15.92
CA ALA A 62 -9.54 -7.85 16.05
C ALA A 62 -9.68 -9.04 17.02
N ASP A 63 -8.72 -9.97 17.00
CA ASP A 63 -8.70 -11.09 17.94
C ASP A 63 -8.18 -10.66 19.32
N ARG A 64 -8.99 -10.95 20.34
CA ARG A 64 -8.66 -10.65 21.74
C ARG A 64 -7.37 -11.36 22.17
N ARG A 65 -7.16 -12.60 21.72
CA ARG A 65 -5.96 -13.36 22.07
C ARG A 65 -4.71 -12.67 21.54
N THR A 66 -4.72 -12.25 20.27
CA THR A 66 -3.61 -11.54 19.63
C THR A 66 -3.26 -10.24 20.33
N ARG A 67 -4.28 -9.45 20.72
CA ARG A 67 -4.08 -8.22 21.52
C ARG A 67 -3.37 -8.48 22.84
N ILE A 68 -3.81 -9.49 23.57
CA ILE A 68 -3.23 -9.85 24.87
C ILE A 68 -1.78 -10.32 24.69
N THR A 69 -1.52 -11.17 23.70
CA THR A 69 -0.18 -11.65 23.37
C THR A 69 0.77 -10.49 23.06
N ALA A 70 0.33 -9.53 22.24
CA ALA A 70 1.15 -8.36 21.90
C ALA A 70 1.44 -7.47 23.12
N ALA A 71 0.45 -7.28 24.01
CA ALA A 71 0.64 -6.53 25.26
C ALA A 71 1.58 -7.25 26.24
N LEU A 72 1.50 -8.58 26.34
CA LEU A 72 2.42 -9.37 27.16
C LEU A 72 3.84 -9.36 26.59
N HIS A 73 3.96 -9.39 25.27
CA HIS A 73 5.23 -9.27 24.57
C HIS A 73 5.88 -7.91 24.80
N SER A 74 5.13 -6.81 24.65
CA SER A 74 5.66 -5.47 24.89
C SER A 74 6.04 -5.22 26.36
N ALA A 75 5.37 -5.90 27.30
CA ALA A 75 5.72 -5.90 28.71
C ALA A 75 6.90 -6.84 29.08
N GLY A 76 7.40 -7.65 28.13
CA GLY A 76 8.46 -8.63 28.40
C GLY A 76 8.02 -9.84 29.25
N LEU A 77 6.71 -10.08 29.37
CA LEU A 77 6.13 -11.13 30.23
C LEU A 77 5.63 -12.34 29.44
N LEU A 78 5.76 -12.36 28.12
CA LEU A 78 5.18 -13.40 27.26
C LEU A 78 5.65 -14.83 27.61
N ASP A 79 6.90 -14.97 28.05
CA ASP A 79 7.48 -16.29 28.39
C ASP A 79 7.19 -16.75 29.82
N SER A 80 6.49 -15.92 30.61
CA SER A 80 6.14 -16.23 32.01
C SER A 80 5.00 -17.24 32.14
N ASP A 81 4.95 -17.93 33.28
CA ASP A 81 3.81 -18.80 33.61
C ASP A 81 2.49 -18.02 33.73
N TYR A 82 2.57 -16.74 34.09
CA TYR A 82 1.43 -15.83 34.08
C TYR A 82 0.84 -15.67 32.67
N ALA A 83 1.69 -15.48 31.65
CA ALA A 83 1.22 -15.40 30.28
C ALA A 83 0.59 -16.71 29.81
N ARG A 84 1.16 -17.88 30.15
CA ARG A 84 0.60 -19.19 29.79
C ARG A 84 -0.80 -19.40 30.37
N THR A 85 -0.94 -19.15 31.67
CA THR A 85 -2.21 -19.32 32.40
C THR A 85 -3.28 -18.34 31.93
N LEU A 86 -2.90 -17.09 31.68
CA LEU A 86 -3.82 -16.08 31.16
C LEU A 86 -4.27 -16.43 29.74
N LEU A 87 -3.34 -16.76 28.84
CA LEU A 87 -3.65 -17.12 27.46
C LEU A 87 -4.47 -18.41 27.38
N SER A 88 -4.28 -19.40 28.25
CA SER A 88 -5.10 -20.62 28.23
C SER A 88 -6.59 -20.36 28.50
N GLY A 89 -6.92 -19.30 29.24
CA GLY A 89 -8.30 -18.90 29.52
C GLY A 89 -8.97 -18.09 28.41
N VAL A 90 -8.22 -17.62 27.40
CA VAL A 90 -8.77 -16.80 26.32
C VAL A 90 -9.39 -17.70 25.26
N GLN A 91 -10.72 -17.64 25.15
CA GLN A 91 -11.45 -18.34 24.11
C GLN A 91 -11.07 -17.81 22.72
N PRO A 92 -10.91 -18.70 21.71
CA PRO A 92 -10.66 -18.27 20.34
C PRO A 92 -11.87 -17.51 19.80
N THR A 93 -11.63 -16.40 19.10
CA THR A 93 -12.70 -15.62 18.47
C THR A 93 -13.36 -16.36 17.30
N VAL A 94 -12.59 -17.20 16.61
CA VAL A 94 -13.05 -18.01 15.48
C VAL A 94 -13.08 -19.47 15.91
N PRO A 95 -14.19 -20.20 15.71
CA PRO A 95 -14.24 -21.62 16.02
C PRO A 95 -13.18 -22.38 15.21
N PRO A 96 -12.63 -23.48 15.76
CA PRO A 96 -11.71 -24.33 15.01
C PRO A 96 -12.36 -24.76 13.70
N ARG A 97 -11.58 -24.71 12.62
CA ARG A 97 -12.07 -25.11 11.29
C ARG A 97 -12.64 -26.53 11.37
N LYS A 98 -13.66 -26.81 10.57
CA LYS A 98 -14.40 -28.08 10.60
C LYS A 98 -13.51 -29.32 10.45
N ASP A 99 -12.46 -29.21 9.63
CA ASP A 99 -11.44 -30.23 9.41
C ASP A 99 -10.48 -30.43 10.59
N SER A 100 -10.36 -29.42 11.47
CA SER A 100 -9.58 -29.48 12.71
C SER A 100 -10.41 -29.92 13.93
N GLN A 101 -11.71 -30.19 13.74
CA GLN A 101 -12.58 -30.66 14.82
C GLN A 101 -12.39 -32.15 15.03
N THR A 102 -12.24 -32.55 16.30
CA THR A 102 -12.14 -33.96 16.66
C THR A 102 -13.52 -34.62 16.53
N CYS A 103 -13.56 -35.94 16.28
CA CYS A 103 -14.80 -36.70 16.14
C CYS A 103 -15.78 -36.49 17.33
N GLU A 104 -15.26 -36.38 18.56
CA GLU A 104 -16.07 -36.10 19.77
C GLU A 104 -16.68 -34.69 19.77
N GLN A 105 -15.95 -33.67 19.31
CA GLN A 105 -16.47 -32.31 19.20
C GLN A 105 -17.58 -32.22 18.13
N LEU A 106 -17.40 -32.94 17.02
CA LEU A 106 -18.43 -33.05 15.98
C LEU A 106 -19.70 -33.73 16.51
N LYS A 107 -19.56 -34.82 17.28
CA LYS A 107 -20.70 -35.51 17.91
C LYS A 107 -21.47 -34.58 18.87
N GLN A 108 -20.78 -33.81 19.70
CA GLN A 108 -21.41 -32.84 20.60
C GLN A 108 -22.17 -31.74 19.84
N MET A 109 -21.61 -31.24 18.72
CA MET A 109 -22.30 -30.27 17.86
C MET A 109 -23.54 -30.84 17.15
N LEU A 110 -23.50 -32.12 16.79
CA LEU A 110 -24.59 -32.82 16.11
C LEU A 110 -25.69 -33.28 17.08
N ASN A 111 -25.39 -33.43 18.38
CA ASN A 111 -26.34 -33.90 19.37
C ASN A 111 -26.30 -33.08 20.69
N PRO A 112 -26.82 -31.84 20.67
CA PRO A 112 -26.70 -30.89 21.79
C PRO A 112 -27.59 -31.22 23.01
N GLN A 113 -28.23 -32.39 23.05
CA GLN A 113 -29.19 -32.80 24.09
C GLN A 113 -28.73 -34.04 24.89
N SER A 114 -27.44 -34.37 24.84
CA SER A 114 -26.90 -35.57 25.50
C SER A 114 -26.12 -35.31 26.79
N GLU A 115 -26.03 -34.05 27.23
CA GLU A 115 -25.41 -33.67 28.52
C GLU A 115 -26.46 -33.19 29.52
N ASP A 116 -27.42 -34.06 29.84
CA ASP A 116 -28.30 -33.91 31.01
C ASP A 116 -28.61 -35.32 31.55
N ILE A 117 -27.67 -35.93 32.30
CA ILE A 117 -27.86 -36.96 33.35
C ILE A 117 -26.64 -36.91 34.28
#